data_AF-A0A538LF00-F1
#
_entry.id   AF-A0A538LF00-F1
#
_cell.length_a   1.000
_cell.length_b   1.000
_cell.length_c   1.000
_cell.angle_alpha   90.00
_cell.angle_beta   90.00
_cell.angle_gamma   90.00
#
_symmetry.space_group_name_H-M   'P 1'
#
loop_
_entity.id
_entity.type
_entity.pdbx_description
1 polymer ?
#
loop_
_entity_poly.entity_id
_entity_poly.type
_entity_poly.pdbx_seq_one_letter_code
_entity_poly.pdbx_strand_id
1 'polypeptide(L)' 'MSDIHVGDDVTFHGHVFNVRGLSPMSATPRRVLLENRETGETIEAPLDELEAELRDESAG' A
#
# COMPACT_ATOMS: atom_id res chain seq x y z
N MET A 1 7.07 0.93 -13.37
CA MET A 1 6.15 0.97 -12.23
C MET A 1 6.31 -0.34 -11.53
N SER A 2 6.80 -0.34 -10.30
CA SER A 2 6.89 -1.55 -9.50
C SER A 2 5.48 -1.96 -9.13
N ASP A 3 5.02 -3.11 -9.63
CA ASP A 3 3.76 -3.71 -9.20
C ASP A 3 3.85 -3.97 -7.69
N ILE A 4 2.86 -3.52 -6.93
CA ILE A 4 2.73 -3.78 -5.48
C ILE A 4 2.19 -5.20 -5.32
N HIS A 5 2.85 -6.02 -4.51
CA HIS A 5 2.46 -7.40 -4.23
C HIS A 5 2.19 -7.63 -2.75
N VAL A 6 1.36 -8.63 -2.46
CA VAL A 6 1.20 -9.13 -1.08
C VAL A 6 2.53 -9.65 -0.57
N GLY A 7 2.93 -9.20 0.61
CA GLY A 7 4.22 -9.48 1.23
C GLY A 7 5.23 -8.35 1.11
N ASP A 8 5.01 -7.38 0.21
CA ASP A 8 5.90 -6.23 0.07
C ASP A 8 5.81 -5.30 1.29
N ASP A 9 6.94 -4.68 1.65
CA ASP A 9 6.97 -3.58 2.61
C ASP A 9 6.95 -2.25 1.85
N VAL A 10 6.02 -1.37 2.22
CA VAL A 10 5.78 -0.06 1.58
C VAL A 10 5.76 1.04 2.63
N THR A 11 6.28 2.22 2.27
CA THR A 11 6.11 3.43 3.08
C THR A 11 4.80 4.11 2.69
N PHE A 12 3.95 4.42 3.65
CA PHE A 12 2.67 5.10 3.45
C PHE A 12 2.42 6.05 4.62
N HIS A 13 2.08 7.32 4.37
CA HIS A 13 1.96 8.37 5.40
C HIS A 13 3.14 8.42 6.38
N GLY A 14 4.37 8.15 5.89
CA GLY A 14 5.60 8.17 6.69
C GLY A 14 5.82 6.96 7.61
N HIS A 15 4.99 5.91 7.53
CA HIS A 15 5.17 4.66 8.27
C HIS A 15 5.37 3.47 7.34
N VAL A 16 6.04 2.42 7.82
CA VAL A 16 6.28 1.18 7.06
C VAL A 16 5.14 0.19 7.31
N PHE A 17 4.53 -0.27 6.22
CA PHE A 17 3.46 -1.26 6.23
C PHE A 17 3.82 -2.47 5.39
N ASN A 18 3.37 -3.65 5.80
CA ASN A 18 3.35 -4.84 4.95
C ASN A 18 2.05 -4.92 4.17
N VAL A 19 2.12 -5.22 2.88
CA VAL A 19 0.94 -5.46 2.05
C VAL A 19 0.37 -6.85 2.36
N ARG A 20 -0.87 -6.90 2.86
CA ARG A 20 -1.54 -8.14 3.25
C ARG A 20 -2.60 -8.61 2.26
N GLY A 21 -3.11 -7.69 1.45
CA GLY A 21 -4.16 -7.99 0.50
C GLY A 21 -4.33 -6.89 -0.53
N LEU A 22 -4.77 -7.28 -1.72
CA LEU A 22 -5.10 -6.37 -2.81
C LEU A 22 -6.48 -6.73 -3.33
N SER A 23 -7.30 -5.70 -3.54
CA SER A 23 -8.59 -5.87 -4.19
C SER A 23 -8.42 -6.43 -5.60
N PRO A 24 -9.36 -7.27 -6.08
CA PRO A 24 -9.39 -7.73 -7.46
C PRO A 24 -9.29 -6.57 -8.45
N MET A 25 -8.75 -6.82 -9.64
CA MET A 25 -8.69 -5.79 -10.70
C MET A 25 -10.08 -5.27 -11.11
N SER A 26 -11.13 -6.06 -10.92
CA SER A 26 -12.52 -5.67 -11.20
C SER A 26 -13.17 -4.79 -10.13
N ALA A 27 -12.54 -4.59 -8.97
CA ALA A 27 -13.09 -3.76 -7.91
C ALA A 27 -12.91 -2.27 -8.22
N THR A 28 -13.92 -1.44 -7.93
CA THR A 28 -13.82 0.02 -8.08
C THR A 28 -14.50 0.70 -6.89
N PRO A 29 -13.77 1.45 -6.05
CA PRO A 29 -12.32 1.66 -6.11
C PRO A 29 -11.53 0.39 -5.74
N ARG A 30 -10.28 0.28 -6.24
CA ARG A 30 -9.36 -0.76 -5.80
C ARG A 30 -8.77 -0.36 -4.44
N ARG A 31 -8.72 -1.31 -3.51
CA ARG A 31 -8.19 -1.10 -2.16
C ARG A 31 -7.03 -2.04 -1.87
N VAL A 32 -6.18 -1.65 -0.92
CA VAL A 32 -5.06 -2.41 -0.38
C VAL A 32 -5.23 -2.57 1.12
N LEU A 33 -4.96 -3.77 1.63
CA LEU A 33 -4.90 -4.08 3.04
C LEU A 33 -3.44 -3.98 3.50
N LEU A 34 -3.17 -3.13 4.47
CA LEU A 34 -1.83 -2.81 4.97
C LEU A 34 -1.73 -3.14 6.47
N GLU A 35 -0.66 -3.79 6.89
CA GLU A 35 -0.36 -4.05 8.30
C GLU A 35 0.85 -3.21 8.73
N ASN A 36 0.67 -2.31 9.69
CA ASN A 36 1.74 -1.48 10.22
C ASN A 36 2.82 -2.37 10.86
N ARG A 37 4.07 -2.25 10.43
CA ARG A 37 5.17 -3.09 10.93
C ARG A 37 5.56 -2.79 12.38
N GLU A 38 5.28 -1.58 12.86
CA GLU A 38 5.60 -1.15 14.22
C GLU A 38 4.52 -1.56 15.21
N THR A 39 3.24 -1.43 14.84
CA THR A 39 2.11 -1.65 15.77
C THR A 39 1.36 -2.96 15.53
N GLY A 40 1.48 -3.57 14.34
CA GLY A 40 0.69 -4.72 13.90
C GLY A 40 -0.76 -4.37 13.55
N GLU A 41 -1.14 -3.08 13.59
CA GLU A 41 -2.49 -2.66 13.24
C GLU A 41 -2.71 -2.75 11.74
N THR A 42 -3.91 -3.19 11.34
CA THR A 42 -4.28 -3.33 9.93
C THR A 42 -5.21 -2.19 9.50
N ILE A 43 -4.89 -1.54 8.39
CA ILE A 43 -5.71 -0.52 7.74
C ILE A 43 -6.03 -0.90 6.30
N GLU A 44 -7.09 -0.32 5.76
CA GLU A 44 -7.45 -0.49 4.35
C GLU A 44 -7.44 0.87 3.65
N ALA A 45 -6.59 1.02 2.64
CA ALA A 45 -6.40 2.28 1.91
C ALA A 45 -6.78 2.15 0.43
N PRO A 46 -7.12 3.26 -0.26
CA PRO A 46 -7.21 3.28 -1.71
C PRO A 46 -5.86 2.92 -2.35
N LEU A 47 -5.88 2.06 -3.37
CA LEU A 47 -4.64 1.62 -4.03
C LEU A 47 -3.97 2.76 -4.81
N ASP A 48 -4.77 3.66 -5.39
CA ASP A 48 -4.30 4.82 -6.15
C ASP A 48 -3.59 5.87 -5.27
N GLU A 49 -4.04 6.04 -4.02
CA GLU A 49 -3.37 6.90 -3.03
C GLU A 49 -1.98 6.34 -2.68
N LEU A 50 -1.90 5.05 -2.37
CA LEU A 50 -0.62 4.38 -2.08
C LEU A 50 0.35 4.47 -3.28
N GLU A 51 -0.15 4.22 -4.50
CA GLU A 51 0.67 4.34 -5.71
C GLU A 51 1.18 5.76 -5.97
N ALA A 52 0.41 6.79 -5.58
CA ALA A 52 0.83 8.18 -5.74
C ALA A 52 1.98 8.51 -4.79
N GLU A 53 1.90 8.10 -3.52
CA GLU A 53 2.97 8.34 -2.54
C GLU A 53 4.27 7.60 -2.90
N LEU A 54 4.19 6.33 -3.31
CA LEU A 54 5.37 5.55 -3.69
C LEU A 54 6.12 6.14 -4.89
N ARG A 55 5.40 6.85 -5.78
CA ARG A 55 6.03 7.56 -6.90
C ARG A 55 6.74 8.84 -6.46
N ASP A 56 6.22 9.54 -5.46
CA ASP A 56 6.81 10.78 -4.94
C ASP A 56 8.15 10.48 -4.24
N GLU A 57 8.19 9.40 -3.43
CA GLU A 57 9.42 8.93 -2.78
C GLU A 57 10.51 8.49 -3.77
N SER A 58 10.14 8.12 -5.01
CA SER A 58 11.09 7.74 -6.06
C SER A 58 11.72 8.95 -6.77
N ALA A 59 11.23 10.17 -6.52
CA ALA A 59 11.70 11.40 -7.14
C ALA A 59 12.63 12.23 -6.22
N GLY A 60 12.79 11.82 -4.96
CA GLY A 60 13.61 12.47 -3.93
C GLY A 60 15.05 11.99 -3.84
#